data_AF-A0A1I0TKI1-F1
#
_entry.id   AF-A0A1I0TKI1-F1
#
_cell.length_a   1.000
_cell.length_b   1.000
_cell.length_c   1.000
_cell.angle_alpha   90.00
_cell.angle_beta   90.00
_cell.angle_gamma   90.00
#
_symmetry.space_group_name_H-M   'P 1'
#
loop_
_entity.id
_entity.type
_entity.pdbx_description
1 polymer ?
#
loop_
_entity_poly.entity_id
_entity_poly.type
_entity_poly.pdbx_seq_one_letter_code
_entity_poly.pdbx_strand_id
1 'polypeptide(L)'
;MGDAVTFISVLRLVPQWFGPRQVPVVSQLTGILGQFGQVLSAVPFVLVLHDVGWTAAYGAASASGVLVAVAVFAVVSNAPEGAQVTGPRVTFGDTMASIRTVWSRPGTRLGFFSHMGTQFSITIFALMWGVPFLTSAQGLSSATAGALLTVSVVSAIVAGIVVGMLSGRYPMRRSWMVLAIMASNAVMWGIVLALPGPAPLWLLVLLIVVISVGGPGSAIGFDYARTFNPSVALGTAQGMVNIGGFLASLLVMQAMGAILNAFGGYSVDAFRVAWSTQYVVWIVAATGVVICRRKARRESGVRPRTLREVRARMRGH
;
A
#
# COMPACT_ATOMS: atom_id res chain seq x y z
N MET A 1 14.90 5.04 -7.14
CA MET A 1 14.34 3.96 -7.98
C MET A 1 14.34 2.71 -7.14
N GLY A 2 13.17 2.14 -6.85
CA GLY A 2 12.98 1.20 -5.72
C GLY A 2 12.79 -0.27 -6.13
N ASP A 3 12.31 -1.03 -5.15
CA ASP A 3 11.92 -2.45 -5.20
C ASP A 3 11.16 -2.86 -6.47
N ALA A 4 10.26 -2.00 -6.98
CA ALA A 4 9.47 -2.28 -8.16
C ALA A 4 10.33 -2.54 -9.41
N VAL A 5 11.43 -1.79 -9.60
CA VAL A 5 12.31 -1.98 -10.76
C VAL A 5 13.07 -3.29 -10.63
N THR A 6 13.54 -3.61 -9.42
CA THR A 6 14.31 -4.82 -9.14
C THR A 6 13.44 -6.08 -9.23
N PHE A 7 12.31 -6.09 -8.54
CA PHE A 7 11.42 -7.25 -8.43
C PHE A 7 10.75 -7.58 -9.76
N ILE A 8 10.26 -6.57 -10.49
CA ILE A 8 9.65 -6.78 -11.82
C ILE A 8 10.69 -7.29 -12.81
N SER A 9 11.94 -6.79 -12.75
CA SER A 9 13.02 -7.25 -13.62
C SER A 9 13.38 -8.71 -13.38
N VAL A 10 13.50 -9.13 -12.11
CA VAL A 10 13.77 -10.53 -11.77
C VAL A 10 12.62 -11.44 -12.21
N LEU A 11 11.37 -11.07 -11.93
CA LEU A 11 10.21 -11.87 -12.35
C LEU A 11 10.06 -11.96 -13.87
N ARG A 12 10.59 -11.02 -14.64
CA ARG A 12 10.66 -11.11 -16.09
C ARG A 12 11.74 -12.09 -16.58
N LEU A 13 12.86 -12.16 -15.87
CA LEU A 13 13.99 -13.04 -16.19
C LEU A 13 13.69 -14.51 -15.85
N VAL A 14 12.98 -14.75 -14.74
CA VAL A 14 12.72 -16.11 -14.20
C VAL A 14 12.09 -17.06 -15.26
N PRO A 15 11.04 -16.69 -16.01
CA PRO A 15 10.47 -17.56 -17.05
C PRO A 15 11.40 -17.85 -18.24
N GLN A 16 12.47 -17.07 -18.43
CA GLN A 16 13.43 -17.29 -19.51
C GLN A 16 14.50 -18.33 -19.15
N TRP A 17 14.75 -18.52 -17.85
CA TRP A 17 15.78 -19.42 -17.33
C TRP A 17 15.23 -20.72 -16.73
N PHE A 18 13.97 -20.72 -16.27
CA PHE A 18 13.37 -21.84 -15.56
C PHE A 18 12.14 -22.39 -16.28
N GLY A 19 11.94 -23.71 -16.16
CA GLY A 19 10.77 -24.37 -16.76
C GLY A 19 9.45 -23.91 -16.12
N PRO A 20 8.29 -24.04 -16.81
CA PRO A 20 7.00 -23.51 -16.33
C PRO A 20 6.58 -23.96 -14.93
N ARG A 21 6.99 -25.17 -14.50
CA ARG A 21 6.71 -25.70 -13.15
C ARG A 21 7.59 -25.10 -12.06
N GLN A 22 8.78 -24.60 -12.41
CA GLN A 22 9.75 -24.01 -11.48
C GLN A 22 9.52 -22.50 -11.30
N VAL A 23 8.98 -21.81 -12.32
CA VAL A 23 8.74 -20.36 -12.31
C VAL A 23 7.99 -19.88 -11.05
N PRO A 24 6.88 -20.51 -10.60
CA PRO A 24 6.20 -20.09 -9.38
C PRO A 24 7.05 -20.23 -8.12
N VAL A 25 7.85 -21.30 -8.03
CA VAL A 25 8.72 -21.58 -6.88
C VAL A 25 9.85 -20.55 -6.80
N VAL A 26 10.54 -20.31 -7.91
CA VAL A 26 11.64 -19.33 -7.97
C VAL A 26 11.12 -17.93 -7.68
N SER A 27 9.97 -17.56 -8.24
CA SER A 27 9.33 -16.26 -7.99
C SER A 27 9.00 -16.06 -6.51
N GLN A 28 8.48 -17.09 -5.83
CA GLN A 28 8.21 -17.02 -4.40
C GLN A 28 9.47 -16.97 -3.55
N LEU A 29 10.50 -17.75 -3.88
CA LEU A 29 11.79 -17.68 -3.20
C LEU A 29 12.42 -16.30 -3.35
N THR A 30 12.35 -15.69 -4.54
CA THR A 30 12.77 -14.29 -4.75
C THR A 30 12.03 -13.32 -3.83
N GLY A 31 10.71 -13.46 -3.71
CA GLY A 31 9.90 -12.62 -2.82
C GLY A 31 10.30 -12.77 -1.35
N ILE A 32 10.48 -14.02 -0.88
CA ILE A 32 10.91 -14.33 0.49
C ILE A 32 12.30 -13.77 0.76
N LEU A 33 13.25 -13.97 -0.14
CA LEU A 33 14.61 -13.43 -0.02
C LEU A 33 14.61 -11.90 0.02
N GLY A 34 13.74 -11.25 -0.75
CA GLY A 34 13.54 -9.79 -0.71
C GLY A 34 13.08 -9.32 0.67
N GLN A 35 12.09 -10.00 1.27
CA GLN A 35 11.61 -9.68 2.63
C GLN A 35 12.68 -9.93 3.69
N PHE A 36 13.41 -11.05 3.60
CA PHE A 36 14.54 -11.30 4.49
C PHE A 36 15.63 -10.25 4.37
N GLY A 37 15.99 -9.85 3.13
CA GLY A 37 16.94 -8.78 2.87
C GLY A 37 16.50 -7.44 3.48
N GLN A 38 15.20 -7.15 3.46
CA GLN A 38 14.64 -5.95 4.11
C GLN A 38 14.82 -5.98 5.65
N VAL A 39 14.61 -7.13 6.28
CA VAL A 39 14.79 -7.28 7.74
C VAL A 39 16.28 -7.26 8.11
N LEU A 40 17.10 -8.00 7.37
CA LEU A 40 18.54 -8.13 7.61
C LEU A 40 19.30 -6.84 7.32
N SER A 41 18.81 -5.97 6.43
CA SER A 41 19.43 -4.67 6.17
C SER A 41 19.15 -3.65 7.27
N ALA A 42 18.02 -3.74 7.95
CA ALA A 42 17.58 -2.77 8.94
C ALA A 42 18.51 -2.71 10.17
N VAL A 43 18.88 -3.87 10.73
CA VAL A 43 19.72 -3.94 11.94
C VAL A 43 21.10 -3.30 11.75
N PRO A 44 21.93 -3.72 10.77
CA PRO A 44 23.24 -3.11 10.56
C PRO A 44 23.13 -1.65 10.13
N PHE A 45 22.11 -1.28 9.35
CA PHE A 45 21.88 0.12 8.99
C PHE A 45 21.63 0.99 10.22
N VAL A 46 20.77 0.53 11.15
CA VAL A 46 20.48 1.24 12.40
C VAL A 46 21.71 1.35 13.29
N LEU A 47 22.53 0.30 13.39
CA LEU A 47 23.78 0.34 14.16
C LEU A 47 24.75 1.41 13.63
N VAL A 48 24.99 1.42 12.31
CA VAL A 48 25.85 2.44 11.69
C VAL A 48 25.24 3.83 11.84
N LEU A 49 23.92 3.95 11.70
CA LEU A 49 23.20 5.21 11.84
C LEU A 49 23.32 5.79 13.25
N HIS A 50 23.24 4.94 14.28
CA HIS A 50 23.31 5.36 15.68
C HIS A 50 24.75 5.64 16.13
N ASP A 51 25.71 4.80 15.76
CA ASP A 51 27.06 4.85 16.30
C ASP A 51 28.00 5.77 15.50
N VAL A 52 27.79 5.88 14.18
CA VAL A 52 28.66 6.65 13.26
C VAL A 52 27.95 7.86 12.68
N GLY A 53 26.63 7.78 12.51
CA GLY A 53 25.79 8.87 12.03
C GLY A 53 25.30 8.72 10.59
N TRP A 54 24.46 9.67 10.18
CA TRP A 54 23.66 9.60 8.95
C TRP A 54 24.51 9.49 7.68
N THR A 55 25.55 10.30 7.54
CA THR A 55 26.39 10.29 6.32
C THR A 55 27.01 8.91 6.05
N ALA A 56 27.53 8.24 7.10
CA ALA A 56 28.14 6.92 6.96
C ALA A 56 27.09 5.83 6.66
N ALA A 57 25.94 5.87 7.32
CA ALA A 57 24.87 4.88 7.10
C ALA A 57 24.34 4.94 5.66
N TYR A 58 24.01 6.14 5.16
CA TYR A 58 23.55 6.31 3.78
C TYR A 58 24.66 6.09 2.76
N GLY A 59 25.91 6.43 3.10
CA GLY A 59 27.08 6.12 2.27
C GLY A 59 27.29 4.62 2.09
N ALA A 60 27.24 3.85 3.18
CA ALA A 60 27.36 2.39 3.16
C ALA A 60 26.20 1.73 2.39
N ALA A 61 24.98 2.20 2.59
CA ALA A 61 23.82 1.73 1.82
C ALA A 61 23.98 1.99 0.32
N SER A 62 24.48 3.18 -0.05
CA SER A 62 24.73 3.55 -1.45
C SER A 62 25.84 2.70 -2.07
N ALA A 63 26.96 2.51 -1.37
CA ALA A 63 28.07 1.67 -1.82
C ALA A 63 27.63 0.21 -2.03
N SER A 64 26.82 -0.32 -1.10
CA SER A 64 26.25 -1.67 -1.22
C SER A 64 25.36 -1.80 -2.46
N GLY A 65 24.53 -0.78 -2.74
CA GLY A 65 23.71 -0.73 -3.94
C GLY A 65 24.53 -0.72 -5.23
N VAL A 66 25.62 0.05 -5.28
CA VAL A 66 26.55 0.07 -6.43
C VAL A 66 27.23 -1.28 -6.61
N LEU A 67 27.69 -1.90 -5.52
CA LEU A 67 28.34 -3.21 -5.56
C LEU A 67 27.40 -4.29 -6.10
N VAL A 68 26.13 -4.30 -5.67
CA VAL A 68 25.10 -5.20 -6.21
C VAL A 68 24.85 -4.90 -7.69
N ALA A 69 24.78 -3.62 -8.09
CA ALA A 69 24.58 -3.27 -9.49
C ALA A 69 25.73 -3.76 -10.39
N VAL A 70 26.99 -3.62 -9.94
CA VAL A 70 28.17 -4.15 -10.64
C VAL A 70 28.12 -5.67 -10.70
N ALA A 71 27.79 -6.35 -9.60
CA ALA A 71 27.67 -7.80 -9.57
C ALA A 71 26.58 -8.31 -10.53
N VAL A 72 25.42 -7.66 -10.55
CA VAL A 72 24.34 -7.99 -11.50
C VAL A 72 24.80 -7.76 -12.93
N PHE A 73 25.45 -6.64 -13.24
CA PHE A 73 25.97 -6.35 -14.57
C PHE A 73 27.01 -7.37 -15.04
N ALA A 74 27.88 -7.83 -14.13
CA ALA A 74 28.96 -8.76 -14.44
C ALA A 74 28.47 -10.22 -14.56
N VAL A 75 27.46 -10.62 -13.79
CA VAL A 75 27.08 -12.04 -13.62
C VAL A 75 25.74 -12.38 -14.28
N VAL A 76 24.78 -11.46 -14.32
CA VAL A 76 23.41 -11.76 -14.78
C VAL A 76 23.31 -11.61 -16.30
N SER A 77 23.10 -12.74 -16.96
CA SER A 77 22.83 -12.79 -18.40
C SER A 77 21.33 -12.68 -18.70
N ASN A 78 20.96 -11.96 -19.75
CA ASN A 78 19.55 -11.74 -20.12
C ASN A 78 18.83 -13.03 -20.55
N ALA A 79 19.56 -14.04 -21.05
CA ALA A 79 19.03 -15.34 -21.42
C ALA A 79 20.15 -16.41 -21.38
N PRO A 80 19.80 -17.70 -21.29
CA PRO A 80 20.77 -18.79 -21.41
C PRO A 80 21.55 -18.71 -22.73
N GLU A 81 22.80 -19.19 -22.74
CA GLU A 81 23.62 -19.25 -23.96
C GLU A 81 22.88 -20.03 -25.06
N GLY A 82 22.74 -19.40 -26.25
CA GLY A 82 22.03 -19.96 -27.40
C GLY A 82 20.52 -19.72 -27.43
N ALA A 83 19.91 -19.17 -26.38
CA ALA A 83 18.50 -18.78 -26.40
C ALA A 83 18.32 -17.48 -27.20
N GLN A 84 17.62 -17.54 -28.33
CA GLN A 84 17.18 -16.33 -29.01
C GLN A 84 16.15 -15.61 -28.13
N VAL A 85 16.47 -14.40 -27.67
CA VAL A 85 15.50 -13.51 -27.01
C VAL A 85 14.55 -12.96 -28.09
N THR A 86 13.72 -13.82 -28.67
CA THR A 86 12.68 -13.48 -29.65
C THR A 86 11.39 -13.11 -28.92
N GLY A 87 11.47 -12.09 -28.07
CA GLY A 87 10.31 -11.32 -27.67
C GLY A 87 10.30 -10.00 -28.45
N PRO A 88 9.16 -9.49 -28.93
CA PRO A 88 9.12 -8.16 -29.51
C PRO A 88 9.75 -7.16 -28.51
N ARG A 89 10.68 -6.34 -29.00
CA ARG A 89 11.29 -5.27 -28.19
C ARG A 89 10.17 -4.35 -27.74
N VAL A 90 9.81 -4.41 -26.46
CA VAL A 90 8.84 -3.50 -25.85
C VAL A 90 9.43 -2.10 -25.89
N THR A 91 8.86 -1.23 -26.70
CA THR A 91 9.27 0.17 -26.80
C THR A 91 8.67 0.98 -25.64
N PHE A 92 9.20 2.19 -25.44
CA PHE A 92 8.58 3.16 -24.53
C PHE A 92 7.13 3.47 -24.96
N GLY A 93 6.88 3.53 -26.28
CA GLY A 93 5.54 3.70 -26.84
C GLY A 93 4.58 2.57 -26.46
N ASP A 94 5.04 1.32 -26.54
CA ASP A 94 4.23 0.14 -26.15
C ASP A 94 3.90 0.16 -24.66
N THR A 95 4.85 0.61 -23.83
CA THR A 95 4.65 0.76 -22.38
C THR A 95 3.60 1.83 -22.09
N MET A 96 3.70 2.99 -22.73
CA MET A 96 2.72 4.07 -22.55
C MET A 96 1.32 3.68 -23.06
N ALA A 97 1.26 2.95 -24.18
CA ALA A 97 0.03 2.39 -24.71
C ALA A 97 -0.59 1.35 -23.75
N SER A 98 0.24 0.51 -23.13
CA SER A 98 -0.18 -0.45 -22.10
C SER A 98 -0.75 0.26 -20.88
N ILE A 99 -0.08 1.29 -20.37
CA ILE A 99 -0.58 2.12 -19.26
C ILE A 99 -1.93 2.73 -19.60
N ARG A 100 -2.07 3.34 -20.78
CA ARG A 100 -3.32 3.95 -21.25
C ARG A 100 -4.44 2.92 -21.35
N THR A 101 -4.15 1.75 -21.90
CA THR A 101 -5.09 0.63 -22.05
C THR A 101 -5.54 0.10 -20.70
N VAL A 102 -4.62 -0.06 -19.76
CA VAL A 102 -4.91 -0.56 -18.42
C VAL A 102 -5.69 0.47 -17.60
N TRP A 103 -5.38 1.76 -17.74
CA TRP A 103 -6.09 2.84 -17.06
C TRP A 103 -7.51 3.07 -17.58
N SER A 104 -7.75 2.83 -18.88
CA SER A 104 -9.09 2.97 -19.46
C SER A 104 -10.09 1.99 -18.81
N ARG A 105 -9.63 0.83 -18.32
CA ARG A 105 -10.45 -0.16 -17.62
C ARG A 105 -10.96 0.38 -16.29
N PRO A 106 -12.28 0.46 -16.06
CA PRO A 106 -12.83 0.93 -14.79
C PRO A 106 -12.39 0.11 -13.58
N GLY A 107 -12.12 -1.18 -13.77
CA GLY A 107 -11.61 -2.06 -12.71
C GLY A 107 -10.23 -1.67 -12.19
N THR A 108 -9.32 -1.25 -13.06
CA THR A 108 -8.00 -0.73 -12.66
C THR A 108 -8.15 0.56 -11.87
N ARG A 109 -8.98 1.50 -12.34
CA ARG A 109 -9.25 2.75 -11.62
C ARG A 109 -9.94 2.50 -10.28
N LEU A 110 -10.84 1.52 -10.21
CA LEU A 110 -11.44 1.06 -8.95
C LEU A 110 -10.36 0.54 -8.00
N GLY A 111 -9.41 -0.26 -8.50
CA GLY A 111 -8.24 -0.70 -7.75
C GLY A 111 -7.41 0.47 -7.21
N PHE A 112 -7.07 1.42 -8.09
CA PHE A 112 -6.31 2.63 -7.76
C PHE A 112 -6.93 3.42 -6.63
N PHE A 113 -8.21 3.78 -6.74
CA PHE A 113 -8.89 4.57 -5.71
C PHE A 113 -9.14 3.78 -4.43
N SER A 114 -9.34 2.46 -4.53
CA SER A 114 -9.47 1.59 -3.35
C SER A 114 -8.18 1.58 -2.55
N HIS A 115 -7.06 1.33 -3.23
CA HIS A 115 -5.73 1.30 -2.63
C HIS A 115 -5.33 2.66 -2.07
N MET A 116 -5.59 3.73 -2.84
CA MET A 116 -5.40 5.12 -2.43
C MET A 116 -6.03 5.43 -1.08
N GLY A 117 -7.34 5.21 -0.91
CA GLY A 117 -8.03 5.66 0.29
C GLY A 117 -7.96 4.72 1.49
N THR A 118 -7.55 3.45 1.32
CA THR A 118 -7.35 2.55 2.47
C THR A 118 -5.91 2.61 3.00
N GLN A 119 -4.90 2.68 2.12
CA GLN A 119 -3.50 2.52 2.54
C GLN A 119 -2.92 3.76 3.24
N PHE A 120 -3.17 4.95 2.68
CA PHE A 120 -2.32 6.10 2.95
C PHE A 120 -2.26 6.52 4.42
N SER A 121 -3.39 6.52 5.14
CA SER A 121 -3.47 6.99 6.52
C SER A 121 -2.55 6.21 7.46
N ILE A 122 -2.54 4.86 7.38
CA ILE A 122 -1.62 4.05 8.18
C ILE A 122 -0.17 4.19 7.71
N THR A 123 0.07 4.36 6.41
CA THR A 123 1.43 4.58 5.89
C THR A 123 2.04 5.87 6.42
N ILE A 124 1.28 6.97 6.42
CA ILE A 124 1.72 8.26 6.97
C ILE A 124 1.97 8.17 8.47
N PHE A 125 1.08 7.50 9.19
CA PHE A 125 1.21 7.27 10.62
C PHE A 125 2.47 6.45 10.95
N ALA A 126 2.64 5.30 10.30
CA ALA A 126 3.74 4.39 10.61
C ALA A 126 5.11 4.93 10.18
N LEU A 127 5.19 5.65 9.06
CA LEU A 127 6.48 6.03 8.47
C LEU A 127 7.01 7.39 8.93
N MET A 128 6.13 8.33 9.31
CA MET A 128 6.57 9.71 9.50
C MET A 128 5.90 10.41 10.68
N TRP A 129 4.57 10.49 10.69
CA TRP A 129 3.87 11.41 11.60
C TRP A 129 3.25 10.76 12.83
N GLY A 130 3.22 9.43 12.94
CA GLY A 130 2.58 8.74 14.07
C GLY A 130 3.32 8.94 15.39
N VAL A 131 4.64 8.74 15.43
CA VAL A 131 5.42 8.94 16.67
C VAL A 131 5.39 10.41 17.11
N PRO A 132 5.72 11.40 16.26
CA PRO A 132 5.61 12.81 16.65
C PRO A 132 4.21 13.22 17.10
N PHE A 133 3.16 12.68 16.47
CA PHE A 133 1.79 12.91 16.93
C PHE A 133 1.53 12.35 18.33
N LEU A 134 1.93 11.10 18.59
CA LEU A 134 1.73 10.46 19.89
C LEU A 134 2.56 11.11 21.00
N THR A 135 3.79 11.55 20.71
CA THR A 135 4.66 12.15 21.72
C THR A 135 4.39 13.63 21.92
N SER A 136 4.36 14.41 20.84
CA SER A 136 4.30 15.88 20.93
C SER A 136 2.87 16.41 21.08
N ALA A 137 1.89 15.80 20.39
CA ALA A 137 0.49 16.24 20.50
C ALA A 137 -0.30 15.48 21.58
N GLN A 138 -0.04 14.19 21.77
CA GLN A 138 -0.76 13.38 22.77
C GLN A 138 -0.01 13.25 24.10
N GLY A 139 1.25 13.73 24.18
CA GLY A 139 2.02 13.74 25.43
C GLY A 139 2.46 12.35 25.92
N LEU A 140 2.45 11.33 25.05
CA LEU A 140 2.88 9.98 25.43
C LEU A 140 4.40 9.85 25.43
N SER A 141 4.91 8.91 26.23
CA SER A 141 6.33 8.56 26.19
C SER A 141 6.69 7.84 24.88
N SER A 142 7.97 7.92 24.48
CA SER A 142 8.49 7.19 23.32
C SER A 142 8.29 5.67 23.44
N ALA A 143 8.37 5.13 24.66
CA ALA A 143 8.11 3.72 24.93
C ALA A 143 6.66 3.33 24.62
N THR A 144 5.70 4.14 25.07
CA THR A 144 4.27 3.92 24.77
C THR A 144 3.99 4.07 23.28
N ALA A 145 4.60 5.05 22.60
CA ALA A 145 4.47 5.22 21.16
C ALA A 145 5.00 3.98 20.39
N GLY A 146 6.16 3.44 20.79
CA GLY A 146 6.70 2.21 20.24
C GLY A 146 5.80 0.98 20.45
N ALA A 147 5.21 0.85 21.65
CA ALA A 147 4.24 -0.21 21.94
C ALA A 147 2.99 -0.09 21.04
N LEU A 148 2.49 1.13 20.82
CA LEU A 148 1.36 1.39 19.93
C LEU A 148 1.67 1.07 18.46
N LEU A 149 2.90 1.30 17.99
CA LEU A 149 3.33 0.83 16.67
C LEU A 149 3.36 -0.71 16.58
N THR A 150 3.74 -1.39 17.66
CA THR A 150 3.68 -2.86 17.71
C THR A 150 2.22 -3.36 17.64
N VAL A 151 1.31 -2.70 18.37
CA VAL A 151 -0.14 -2.97 18.28
C VAL A 151 -0.64 -2.78 16.84
N SER A 152 -0.16 -1.76 16.13
CA SER A 152 -0.49 -1.56 14.72
C SER A 152 -0.13 -2.75 13.85
N VAL A 153 1.08 -3.30 14.02
CA VAL A 153 1.55 -4.47 13.25
C VAL A 153 0.70 -5.70 13.54
N VAL A 154 0.44 -5.99 14.81
CA VAL A 154 -0.40 -7.13 15.21
C VAL A 154 -1.83 -6.97 14.66
N SER A 155 -2.38 -5.76 14.74
CA SER A 155 -3.70 -5.45 14.20
C SER A 155 -3.75 -5.65 12.68
N ALA A 156 -2.71 -5.24 11.96
CA ALA A 156 -2.61 -5.45 10.52
C ALA A 156 -2.56 -6.94 10.14
N ILE A 157 -1.85 -7.78 10.91
CA ILE A 157 -1.80 -9.23 10.68
C ILE A 157 -3.19 -9.85 10.83
N VAL A 158 -3.86 -9.57 11.95
CA VAL A 158 -5.21 -10.09 12.24
C VAL A 158 -6.21 -9.58 11.20
N ALA A 159 -6.19 -8.28 10.90
CA ALA A 159 -7.02 -7.68 9.87
C ALA A 159 -6.74 -8.28 8.48
N GLY A 160 -5.49 -8.63 8.17
CA GLY A 160 -5.06 -9.36 6.97
C GLY A 160 -5.87 -10.63 6.74
N ILE A 161 -5.93 -11.47 7.76
CA ILE A 161 -6.65 -12.75 7.73
C ILE A 161 -8.15 -12.49 7.52
N VAL A 162 -8.73 -11.58 8.32
CA VAL A 162 -10.18 -11.27 8.26
C VAL A 162 -10.58 -10.66 6.92
N VAL A 163 -9.84 -9.66 6.45
CA VAL A 163 -10.11 -8.99 5.17
C VAL A 163 -9.94 -9.97 4.01
N GLY A 164 -8.91 -10.83 4.03
CA GLY A 164 -8.70 -11.86 3.01
C GLY A 164 -9.85 -12.88 2.95
N MET A 165 -10.29 -13.40 4.10
CA MET A 165 -11.43 -14.32 4.15
C MET A 165 -12.71 -13.67 3.65
N LEU A 166 -12.99 -12.43 4.06
CA LEU A 166 -14.20 -11.70 3.66
C LEU A 166 -14.18 -11.29 2.18
N SER A 167 -13.04 -10.85 1.66
CA SER A 167 -12.89 -10.45 0.25
C SER A 167 -12.95 -11.65 -0.70
N GLY A 168 -12.52 -12.82 -0.24
CA GLY A 168 -12.68 -14.11 -0.93
C GLY A 168 -14.11 -14.63 -0.87
N ARG A 169 -14.75 -14.62 0.30
CA ARG A 169 -16.12 -15.13 0.49
C ARG A 169 -17.19 -14.24 -0.14
N TYR A 170 -16.98 -12.93 -0.21
CA TYR A 170 -17.93 -11.97 -0.76
C TYR A 170 -17.34 -11.09 -1.88
N PRO A 171 -16.95 -11.65 -3.05
CA PRO A 171 -16.29 -10.90 -4.12
C PRO A 171 -17.09 -9.69 -4.61
N MET A 172 -18.42 -9.79 -4.65
CA MET A 172 -19.32 -8.71 -5.07
C MET A 172 -19.45 -7.56 -4.06
N ARG A 173 -18.97 -7.76 -2.82
CA ARG A 173 -19.03 -6.79 -1.71
C ARG A 173 -17.69 -6.11 -1.43
N ARG A 174 -16.61 -6.47 -2.13
CA ARG A 174 -15.28 -5.85 -2.00
C ARG A 174 -15.32 -4.32 -1.98
N SER A 175 -16.14 -3.70 -2.82
CA SER A 175 -16.21 -2.23 -2.91
C SER A 175 -16.86 -1.59 -1.68
N TRP A 176 -17.76 -2.33 -1.03
CA TRP A 176 -18.38 -1.89 0.21
C TRP A 176 -17.43 -2.04 1.39
N MET A 177 -16.61 -3.10 1.41
CA MET A 177 -15.57 -3.27 2.43
C MET A 177 -14.56 -2.12 2.38
N VAL A 178 -14.09 -1.77 1.18
CA VAL A 178 -13.18 -0.64 0.97
C VAL A 178 -13.78 0.67 1.49
N LEU A 179 -15.03 0.98 1.15
CA LEU A 179 -15.71 2.19 1.62
C LEU A 179 -15.93 2.17 3.14
N ALA A 180 -16.23 1.00 3.73
CA ALA A 180 -16.37 0.87 5.17
C ALA A 180 -15.06 1.13 5.90
N ILE A 181 -13.92 0.65 5.37
CA ILE A 181 -12.58 0.92 5.91
C ILE A 181 -12.25 2.42 5.82
N MET A 182 -12.50 3.05 4.67
CA MET A 182 -12.30 4.50 4.52
C MET A 182 -13.15 5.29 5.53
N ALA A 183 -14.43 4.93 5.66
CA ALA A 183 -15.35 5.58 6.58
C ALA A 183 -14.94 5.37 8.04
N SER A 184 -14.54 4.15 8.44
CA SER A 184 -14.09 3.89 9.81
C SER A 184 -12.83 4.68 10.14
N ASN A 185 -11.88 4.76 9.21
CA ASN A 185 -10.66 5.53 9.42
C ASN A 185 -10.97 7.03 9.56
N ALA A 186 -11.83 7.56 8.70
CA ALA A 186 -12.27 8.96 8.76
C ALA A 186 -13.01 9.28 10.06
N VAL A 187 -13.93 8.42 10.48
CA VAL A 187 -14.67 8.60 11.74
C VAL A 187 -13.73 8.55 12.94
N MET A 188 -12.81 7.58 13.01
CA MET A 188 -11.90 7.46 14.14
C MET A 188 -10.94 8.65 14.26
N TRP A 189 -10.40 9.13 13.14
CA TRP A 189 -9.64 10.37 13.13
C TRP A 189 -10.51 11.57 13.54
N GLY A 190 -11.76 11.63 13.08
CA GLY A 190 -12.69 12.70 13.44
C GLY A 190 -12.93 12.77 14.94
N ILE A 191 -13.15 11.61 15.58
CA ILE A 191 -13.33 11.52 17.03
C ILE A 191 -12.09 12.02 17.76
N VAL A 192 -10.88 11.56 17.37
CA VAL A 192 -9.63 11.96 18.05
C VAL A 192 -9.31 13.45 17.84
N LEU A 193 -9.50 13.97 16.62
CA LEU A 193 -9.18 15.37 16.31
C LEU A 193 -10.19 16.37 16.89
N ALA A 194 -11.43 15.93 17.13
CA ALA A 194 -12.47 16.76 17.75
C ALA A 194 -12.28 16.96 19.26
N LEU A 195 -11.43 16.16 19.91
CA LEU A 195 -11.18 16.31 21.34
C LEU A 195 -10.39 17.60 21.62
N PRO A 196 -10.76 18.37 22.67
CA PRO A 196 -10.11 19.64 23.00
C PRO A 196 -8.71 19.48 23.60
N GLY A 197 -8.36 18.27 24.05
CA GLY A 197 -7.03 17.94 24.59
C GLY A 197 -6.54 16.56 24.13
N PRO A 198 -5.47 16.04 24.76
CA PRO A 198 -4.97 14.69 24.49
C PRO A 198 -6.06 13.64 24.64
N ALA A 199 -6.14 12.74 23.67
CA ALA A 199 -7.06 11.62 23.69
C ALA A 199 -6.65 10.59 24.75
N PRO A 200 -7.61 9.95 25.43
CA PRO A 200 -7.30 8.88 26.35
C PRO A 200 -6.65 7.70 25.61
N LEU A 201 -5.73 6.99 26.27
CA LEU A 201 -4.91 5.95 25.64
C LEU A 201 -5.73 4.87 24.93
N TRP A 202 -6.84 4.43 25.53
CA TRP A 202 -7.71 3.41 24.91
C TRP A 202 -8.28 3.86 23.56
N LEU A 203 -8.54 5.16 23.39
CA LEU A 203 -9.05 5.72 22.15
C LEU A 203 -7.96 5.79 21.08
N LEU A 204 -6.72 6.08 21.48
CA LEU A 204 -5.55 6.01 20.60
C LEU A 204 -5.25 4.58 20.16
N VAL A 205 -5.37 3.60 21.06
CA VAL A 205 -5.30 2.17 20.71
C VAL A 205 -6.36 1.82 19.67
N LEU A 206 -7.62 2.24 19.90
CA LEU A 206 -8.71 1.97 18.96
C LEU A 206 -8.48 2.65 17.60
N LEU A 207 -8.04 3.91 17.59
CA LEU A 207 -7.67 4.63 16.37
C LEU A 207 -6.65 3.81 15.58
N ILE A 208 -5.57 3.38 16.25
CA ILE A 208 -4.47 2.65 15.62
C ILE A 208 -4.94 1.33 15.06
N VAL A 209 -5.68 0.53 15.84
CA VAL A 209 -6.27 -0.73 15.38
C VAL A 209 -7.10 -0.53 14.11
N VAL A 210 -7.94 0.52 14.07
CA VAL A 210 -8.81 0.81 12.92
C VAL A 210 -8.00 1.24 11.70
N ILE A 211 -7.06 2.18 11.84
CA ILE A 211 -6.26 2.63 10.69
C ILE A 211 -5.35 1.51 10.17
N SER A 212 -4.88 0.59 11.03
CA SER A 212 -4.05 -0.56 10.63
C SER A 212 -4.77 -1.52 9.68
N VAL A 213 -6.12 -1.56 9.69
CA VAL A 213 -6.91 -2.30 8.68
C VAL A 213 -6.67 -1.75 7.28
N GLY A 214 -6.25 -0.50 7.16
CA GLY A 214 -5.97 0.18 5.89
C GLY A 214 -4.96 -0.54 4.99
N GLY A 215 -3.94 -1.18 5.59
CA GLY A 215 -2.95 -1.99 4.88
C GLY A 215 -3.59 -3.21 4.20
N PRO A 216 -4.13 -4.18 4.96
CA PRO A 216 -4.92 -5.28 4.41
C PRO A 216 -6.05 -4.87 3.47
N GLY A 217 -6.76 -3.77 3.78
CA GLY A 217 -7.80 -3.21 2.94
C GLY A 217 -7.30 -2.80 1.55
N SER A 218 -6.04 -2.35 1.47
CA SER A 218 -5.40 -1.95 0.21
C SER A 218 -5.14 -3.13 -0.71
N ALA A 219 -5.02 -4.35 -0.17
CA ALA A 219 -4.87 -5.58 -0.95
C ALA A 219 -6.09 -5.87 -1.84
N ILE A 220 -7.28 -5.43 -1.43
CA ILE A 220 -8.50 -5.50 -2.26
C ILE A 220 -8.32 -4.71 -3.57
N GLY A 221 -7.53 -3.63 -3.55
CA GLY A 221 -7.16 -2.88 -4.75
C GLY A 221 -6.48 -3.76 -5.80
N PHE A 222 -5.53 -4.59 -5.37
CA PHE A 222 -4.81 -5.53 -6.23
C PHE A 222 -5.71 -6.67 -6.70
N ASP A 223 -6.71 -7.08 -5.91
CA ASP A 223 -7.73 -8.03 -6.36
C ASP A 223 -8.51 -7.51 -7.57
N TYR A 224 -8.82 -6.20 -7.60
CA TYR A 224 -9.45 -5.60 -8.76
C TYR A 224 -8.52 -5.58 -9.98
N ALA A 225 -7.24 -5.25 -9.79
CA ALA A 225 -6.26 -5.34 -10.88
C ALA A 225 -6.24 -6.75 -11.49
N ARG A 226 -6.19 -7.79 -10.64
CA ARG A 226 -6.24 -9.22 -11.04
C ARG A 226 -7.53 -9.60 -11.75
N THR A 227 -8.67 -9.09 -11.29
CA THR A 227 -9.99 -9.50 -11.82
C THR A 227 -10.29 -8.86 -13.17
N PHE A 228 -9.82 -7.63 -13.40
CA PHE A 228 -10.23 -6.82 -14.55
C PHE A 228 -9.15 -6.69 -15.64
N ASN A 229 -7.98 -7.32 -15.49
CA ASN A 229 -6.90 -7.24 -16.46
C ASN A 229 -6.42 -8.65 -16.86
N PRO A 230 -6.07 -8.87 -18.14
CA PRO A 230 -5.45 -10.11 -18.58
C PRO A 230 -4.04 -10.24 -17.97
N SER A 231 -3.57 -11.48 -17.87
CA SER A 231 -2.27 -11.83 -17.27
C SER A 231 -1.11 -11.01 -17.84
N VAL A 232 -1.10 -10.79 -19.16
CA VAL A 232 -0.06 -10.02 -19.87
C VAL A 232 0.04 -8.55 -19.45
N ALA A 233 -1.05 -7.96 -18.94
CA ALA A 233 -1.11 -6.56 -18.51
C ALA A 233 -1.20 -6.41 -16.99
N LEU A 234 -1.10 -7.52 -16.24
CA LEU A 234 -1.36 -7.54 -14.81
C LEU A 234 -0.31 -6.76 -14.01
N GLY A 235 0.97 -6.84 -14.39
CA GLY A 235 2.05 -6.07 -13.77
C GLY A 235 1.82 -4.57 -13.87
N THR A 236 1.51 -4.07 -15.08
CA THR A 236 1.15 -2.65 -15.31
C THR A 236 -0.07 -2.24 -14.48
N ALA A 237 -1.10 -3.09 -14.40
CA ALA A 237 -2.31 -2.81 -13.63
C ALA A 237 -2.04 -2.73 -12.13
N GLN A 238 -1.28 -3.68 -11.57
CA GLN A 238 -0.88 -3.63 -10.16
C GLN A 238 0.02 -2.43 -9.87
N GLY A 239 0.94 -2.10 -10.77
CA GLY A 239 1.76 -0.89 -10.68
C GLY A 239 0.90 0.38 -10.62
N MET A 240 -0.08 0.52 -11.52
CA MET A 240 -1.04 1.63 -11.48
C MET A 240 -1.77 1.67 -10.14
N VAL A 241 -2.31 0.55 -9.65
CA VAL A 241 -3.00 0.49 -8.36
C VAL A 241 -2.09 0.95 -7.21
N ASN A 242 -0.85 0.47 -7.19
CA ASN A 242 0.12 0.77 -6.14
C ASN A 242 0.47 2.27 -6.07
N ILE A 243 0.63 2.91 -7.23
CA ILE A 243 0.87 4.35 -7.34
C ILE A 243 -0.18 5.14 -6.56
N GLY A 244 -1.45 4.74 -6.58
CA GLY A 244 -2.51 5.46 -5.88
C GLY A 244 -2.29 5.61 -4.37
N GLY A 245 -1.87 4.54 -3.70
CA GLY A 245 -1.64 4.50 -2.25
C GLY A 245 -0.41 5.29 -1.84
N PHE A 246 0.71 5.05 -2.51
CA PHE A 246 1.98 5.72 -2.20
C PHE A 246 1.97 7.19 -2.59
N LEU A 247 1.40 7.55 -3.75
CA LEU A 247 1.29 8.95 -4.16
C LEU A 247 0.49 9.76 -3.14
N ALA A 248 -0.66 9.26 -2.71
CA ALA A 248 -1.45 9.93 -1.67
C ALA A 248 -0.69 10.03 -0.35
N SER A 249 0.03 8.97 0.05
CA SER A 249 0.84 8.98 1.27
C SER A 249 1.91 10.07 1.23
N LEU A 250 2.67 10.15 0.14
CA LEU A 250 3.75 11.12 -0.03
C LEU A 250 3.22 12.56 -0.08
N LEU A 251 2.15 12.80 -0.82
CA LEU A 251 1.55 14.13 -0.93
C LEU A 251 1.02 14.62 0.42
N VAL A 252 0.34 13.75 1.19
CA VAL A 252 -0.16 14.12 2.52
C VAL A 252 0.99 14.27 3.52
N MET A 253 2.00 13.38 3.51
CA MET A 253 3.20 13.54 4.35
C MET A 253 3.86 14.91 4.12
N GLN A 254 4.01 15.30 2.86
CA GLN A 254 4.60 16.59 2.47
C GLN A 254 3.73 17.77 2.90
N ALA A 255 2.41 17.69 2.67
CA ALA A 255 1.46 18.73 3.08
C ALA A 255 1.47 18.91 4.61
N MET A 256 1.47 17.81 5.36
CA MET A 256 1.58 17.84 6.82
C MET A 256 2.89 18.48 7.28
N GLY A 257 4.02 18.15 6.64
CA GLY A 257 5.31 18.79 6.96
C GLY A 257 5.29 20.30 6.74
N ALA A 258 4.70 20.76 5.63
CA ALA A 258 4.55 22.19 5.36
C ALA A 258 3.66 22.88 6.39
N ILE A 259 2.55 22.25 6.78
CA ILE A 259 1.64 22.78 7.82
C ILE A 259 2.36 22.86 9.17
N LEU A 260 3.02 21.79 9.60
CA LEU A 260 3.75 21.78 10.88
C LEU A 260 4.84 22.86 10.91
N ASN A 261 5.56 23.06 9.80
CA ASN A 261 6.55 24.13 9.69
C ASN A 261 5.91 25.53 9.76
N ALA A 262 4.77 25.74 9.10
CA ALA A 262 4.04 27.01 9.14
C ALA A 262 3.51 27.36 10.54
N PHE A 263 3.25 26.35 11.37
CA PHE A 263 2.86 26.52 12.78
C PHE A 263 4.07 26.70 13.72
N GLY A 264 5.30 26.72 13.21
CA GLY A 264 6.51 26.88 14.02
C GLY A 264 6.96 25.61 14.74
N GLY A 265 6.45 24.44 14.35
CA GLY A 265 6.90 23.15 14.89
C GLY A 265 5.75 22.23 15.30
N TYR A 266 6.01 21.41 16.32
CA TYR A 266 5.14 20.33 16.74
C TYR A 266 4.23 20.78 17.90
N SER A 267 3.02 21.22 17.57
CA SER A 267 1.98 21.57 18.54
C SER A 267 0.69 20.78 18.31
N VAL A 268 -0.18 20.73 19.31
CA VAL A 268 -1.49 20.05 19.21
C VAL A 268 -2.30 20.60 18.05
N ASP A 269 -2.38 21.93 17.92
CA ASP A 269 -3.15 22.57 16.85
C ASP A 269 -2.53 22.36 15.47
N ALA A 270 -1.20 22.37 15.37
CA ALA A 270 -0.49 22.06 14.14
C ALA A 270 -0.83 20.64 13.66
N PHE A 271 -0.77 19.65 14.57
CA PHE A 271 -1.12 18.27 14.25
C PHE A 271 -2.60 18.10 13.94
N ARG A 272 -3.52 18.83 14.60
CA ARG A 272 -4.94 18.80 14.25
C ARG A 272 -5.17 19.22 12.81
N VAL A 273 -4.59 20.33 12.39
CA VAL A 273 -4.71 20.83 11.02
C VAL A 273 -4.00 19.89 10.04
N ALA A 274 -2.78 19.44 10.36
CA ALA A 274 -2.03 18.52 9.52
C ALA A 274 -2.80 17.22 9.26
N TRP A 275 -3.31 16.55 10.30
CA TRP A 275 -4.09 15.33 10.15
C TRP A 275 -5.44 15.55 9.47
N SER A 276 -6.01 16.76 9.48
CA SER A 276 -7.24 17.05 8.74
C SER A 276 -7.07 17.02 7.22
N THR A 277 -5.85 17.19 6.69
CA THR A 277 -5.59 17.16 5.24
C THR A 277 -5.95 15.82 4.59
N GLN A 278 -5.87 14.75 5.37
CA GLN A 278 -6.14 13.38 4.90
C GLN A 278 -7.60 13.19 4.43
N TYR A 279 -8.54 14.02 4.90
CA TYR A 279 -9.95 13.95 4.50
C TYR A 279 -10.16 14.26 3.03
N VAL A 280 -9.33 15.13 2.43
CA VAL A 280 -9.39 15.43 0.99
C VAL A 280 -9.13 14.14 0.20
N VAL A 281 -8.14 13.35 0.62
CA VAL A 281 -7.81 12.07 -0.03
C VAL A 281 -8.96 11.07 0.12
N TRP A 282 -9.57 10.94 1.30
CA TRP A 282 -10.74 10.06 1.46
C TRP A 282 -11.92 10.49 0.59
N ILE A 283 -12.21 11.78 0.47
CA ILE A 283 -13.29 12.28 -0.39
C ILE A 283 -13.01 11.92 -1.86
N VAL A 284 -11.79 12.17 -2.34
CA VAL A 284 -11.38 11.84 -3.72
C VAL A 284 -11.43 10.33 -3.94
N ALA A 285 -10.86 9.54 -3.05
CA ALA A 285 -10.82 8.09 -3.16
C ALA A 285 -12.22 7.46 -3.09
N ALA A 286 -13.05 7.86 -2.13
CA ALA A 286 -14.42 7.35 -2.01
C ALA A 286 -15.26 7.72 -3.23
N THR A 287 -15.14 8.95 -3.73
CA THR A 287 -15.81 9.39 -4.97
C THR A 287 -15.35 8.56 -6.16
N GLY A 288 -14.03 8.37 -6.31
CA GLY A 288 -13.43 7.53 -7.34
C GLY A 288 -13.93 6.09 -7.29
N VAL A 289 -13.99 5.48 -6.10
CA VAL A 289 -14.55 4.14 -5.88
C VAL A 289 -16.03 4.09 -6.27
N VAL A 290 -16.84 5.06 -5.86
CA VAL A 290 -18.28 5.08 -6.16
C VAL A 290 -18.56 5.25 -7.66
N ILE A 291 -17.79 6.08 -8.36
CA ILE A 291 -17.92 6.26 -9.81
C ILE A 291 -17.42 5.02 -10.56
N CYS A 292 -16.22 4.53 -10.23
CA CYS A 292 -15.61 3.41 -10.95
C CYS A 292 -16.35 2.10 -10.71
N ARG A 293 -16.88 1.85 -9.50
CA ARG A 293 -17.71 0.65 -9.25
C ARG A 293 -18.99 0.64 -10.07
N ARG A 294 -19.62 1.80 -10.31
CA ARG A 294 -20.83 1.91 -11.14
C ARG A 294 -20.52 1.59 -12.60
N LYS A 295 -19.40 2.09 -13.12
CA LYS A 295 -18.92 1.82 -14.48
C LYS A 295 -18.53 0.36 -14.66
N ALA A 296 -17.70 -0.18 -13.77
CA ALA A 296 -17.27 -1.58 -13.80
C ALA A 296 -18.44 -2.56 -13.76
N ARG A 297 -19.47 -2.28 -12.94
CA ARG A 297 -20.69 -3.12 -12.86
C ARG A 297 -21.57 -3.04 -14.11
N ARG A 298 -21.63 -1.88 -14.76
CA ARG A 298 -22.36 -1.74 -16.04
C ARG A 298 -21.69 -2.57 -17.13
N GLU A 299 -20.36 -2.53 -17.22
CA GLU A 299 -19.61 -3.28 -18.24
C GLU A 299 -19.65 -4.80 -18.02
N SER A 300 -19.73 -5.26 -16.77
CA SER A 300 -19.78 -6.69 -16.45
C SER A 300 -21.19 -7.27 -16.39
N GLY A 301 -22.26 -6.46 -16.55
CA GLY A 301 -23.65 -6.91 -16.50
C GLY A 301 -24.14 -7.41 -15.12
N VAL A 302 -23.30 -7.36 -14.08
CA VAL A 302 -23.61 -7.90 -12.76
C VAL A 302 -24.33 -6.87 -11.88
N ARG A 303 -25.60 -7.12 -11.57
CA ARG A 303 -26.34 -6.41 -10.50
C ARG A 303 -26.14 -7.15 -9.16
N PRO A 304 -25.54 -6.51 -8.14
CA PRO A 304 -25.44 -7.13 -6.82
C PRO A 304 -26.82 -7.19 -6.18
N ARG A 305 -27.19 -8.37 -5.68
CA ARG A 305 -28.43 -8.58 -4.94
C ARG A 305 -28.47 -7.74 -3.67
N THR A 306 -29.60 -7.13 -3.38
CA THR A 306 -29.78 -6.28 -2.20
C THR A 306 -29.74 -7.11 -0.90
N LEU A 307 -29.39 -6.49 0.23
CA LEU A 307 -29.46 -7.16 1.55
C LEU A 307 -30.87 -7.67 1.88
N ARG A 308 -31.91 -7.02 1.33
CA ARG A 308 -33.31 -7.45 1.42
C ARG A 308 -33.55 -8.74 0.65
N GLU A 309 -33.06 -8.86 -0.59
CA GLU A 309 -33.17 -10.09 -1.40
C GLU A 309 -32.44 -11.29 -0.75
N VAL A 310 -31.28 -11.04 -0.13
CA VAL A 310 -30.53 -12.10 0.58
C VAL A 310 -31.28 -12.52 1.85
N ARG A 311 -31.84 -11.58 2.63
CA ARG A 311 -32.65 -11.90 3.82
C ARG A 311 -33.97 -12.58 3.48
N ALA A 312 -34.63 -12.21 2.38
CA ALA A 312 -35.87 -12.83 1.94
C ALA A 312 -35.68 -14.33 1.62
N ARG A 313 -34.53 -14.70 1.04
CA ARG A 313 -34.21 -16.08 0.71
C ARG A 313 -33.82 -16.92 1.93
N MET A 314 -33.14 -16.33 2.91
CA MET A 314 -32.82 -17.02 4.18
C MET A 314 -34.04 -17.22 5.09
N ARG A 315 -35.15 -16.52 4.83
CA ARG A 315 -36.44 -16.72 5.52
C ARG A 315 -37.39 -17.66 4.78
N GLY A 316 -37.02 -18.08 3.56
CA GLY A 316 -37.81 -18.99 2.72
C GLY A 316 -37.27 -20.42 2.68
N HIS A 317 -36.34 -20.76 3.58
CA HIS A 317 -35.81 -22.10 3.82
C HIS A 317 -36.00 -22.47 5.28
#